data_AF-A0A949SCE9-F1
#
_entry.id   AF-A0A949SCE9-F1
#
_cell.length_a   1.000
_cell.length_b   1.000
_cell.length_c   1.000
_cell.angle_alpha   90.00
_cell.angle_beta   90.00
_cell.angle_gamma   90.00
#
_symmetry.space_group_name_H-M   'P 1'
#
loop_
_entity.id
_entity.type
_entity.pdbx_description
1 polymer ?
#
loop_
_entity_poly.entity_id
_entity_poly.type
_entity_poly.pdbx_seq_one_letter_code
_entity_poly.pdbx_strand_id
1 'polypeptide(L)'
;MKTIPIDELLEYLNYRDLKAVRNWCFDNDVLIIKQGKFEFVIEAEFELVYEKPFVEKLKRKFGAGWEDAYHLFKDGNIPALNMANSNSSKPMPIYNKNNKPNQFELKIKEYEKKKNAA
;
A
#
# COMPACT_ATOMS: atom_id res chain seq x y z
N MET A 1 -7.21 23.75 7.20
CA MET A 1 -6.39 22.61 7.65
C MET A 1 -7.35 21.49 8.00
N LYS A 2 -7.26 20.35 7.34
CA LYS A 2 -8.11 19.21 7.65
C LYS A 2 -7.43 18.32 8.71
N THR A 3 -8.24 17.68 9.52
CA THR A 3 -7.79 16.89 10.68
C THR A 3 -8.54 15.57 10.71
N ILE A 4 -7.87 14.51 11.16
CA ILE A 4 -8.49 13.20 11.36
C ILE A 4 -8.57 12.95 12.87
N PRO A 5 -9.78 12.75 13.43
CA PRO A 5 -9.95 12.28 14.80
C PRO A 5 -9.20 10.97 15.06
N ILE A 6 -8.63 10.82 16.25
CA ILE A 6 -7.77 9.66 16.56
C ILE A 6 -8.53 8.32 16.53
N ASP A 7 -9.84 8.33 16.72
CA ASP A 7 -10.72 7.18 16.64
C ASP A 7 -11.00 6.75 15.20
N GLU A 8 -11.05 7.67 14.25
CA GLU A 8 -11.14 7.32 12.82
C GLU A 8 -9.88 6.57 12.35
N LEU A 9 -8.72 6.87 12.92
CA LEU A 9 -7.46 6.18 12.60
C LEU A 9 -7.48 4.67 12.93
N LEU A 10 -8.42 4.20 13.76
CA LEU A 10 -8.61 2.76 13.99
C LEU A 10 -8.94 2.04 12.68
N GLU A 11 -9.79 2.63 11.84
CA GLU A 11 -10.19 2.05 10.56
C GLU A 11 -9.05 2.13 9.54
N TYR A 12 -8.39 3.28 9.42
CA TYR A 12 -7.25 3.47 8.52
C TYR A 12 -6.10 2.50 8.81
N LEU A 13 -5.75 2.33 10.09
CA LEU A 13 -4.64 1.47 10.52
C LEU A 13 -5.07 0.01 10.77
N ASN A 14 -6.38 -0.27 10.68
CA ASN A 14 -6.99 -1.56 11.00
C ASN A 14 -6.59 -2.06 12.42
N TYR A 15 -6.65 -1.15 13.40
CA TYR A 15 -6.40 -1.43 14.81
C TYR A 15 -7.69 -1.50 15.61
N ARG A 16 -7.64 -2.25 16.72
CA ARG A 16 -8.80 -2.42 17.62
C ARG A 16 -8.76 -1.52 18.86
N ASP A 17 -7.62 -0.88 19.13
CA ASP A 17 -7.39 -0.09 20.33
C ASP A 17 -6.67 1.22 20.01
N LEU A 18 -7.15 2.31 20.60
CA LEU A 18 -6.57 3.65 20.50
C LEU A 18 -5.15 3.71 21.06
N LYS A 19 -4.79 2.84 22.01
CA LYS A 19 -3.40 2.76 22.48
C LYS A 19 -2.45 2.36 21.36
N ALA A 20 -2.85 1.40 20.51
CA ALA A 20 -2.06 0.98 19.36
C ALA A 20 -1.94 2.11 18.32
N VAL A 21 -3.02 2.85 18.09
CA VAL A 21 -3.00 4.05 17.21
C VAL A 21 -2.02 5.09 17.74
N ARG A 22 -2.08 5.44 19.02
CA ARG A 22 -1.17 6.42 19.63
C ARG A 22 0.30 6.01 19.52
N ASN A 23 0.58 4.73 19.80
CA ASN A 23 1.93 4.19 19.64
C ASN A 23 2.40 4.27 18.18
N TRP A 24 1.53 3.93 17.22
CA TRP A 24 1.87 4.03 15.81
C TRP A 24 2.16 5.47 15.40
N CYS A 25 1.35 6.44 15.81
CA CYS A 25 1.63 7.86 15.54
C CYS A 25 2.97 8.29 16.12
N PHE A 26 3.29 7.89 17.35
CA PHE A 26 4.57 8.18 17.98
C PHE A 26 5.75 7.55 17.23
N ASP A 27 5.65 6.26 16.88
CA ASP A 27 6.71 5.52 16.17
C ASP A 27 6.96 6.06 14.76
N ASN A 28 5.96 6.75 14.18
CA ASN A 28 5.97 7.27 12.82
C ASN A 28 6.08 8.80 12.75
N ASP A 29 6.36 9.47 13.87
CA ASP A 29 6.52 10.93 13.97
C ASP A 29 5.29 11.72 13.47
N VAL A 30 4.09 11.20 13.74
CA VAL A 30 2.82 11.88 13.45
C VAL A 30 2.33 12.58 14.71
N LEU A 31 2.21 13.92 14.64
CA LEU A 31 1.82 14.73 15.79
C LEU A 31 0.35 14.53 16.15
N ILE A 32 0.10 14.08 17.38
CA ILE A 32 -1.24 14.07 17.96
C ILE A 32 -1.47 15.40 18.68
N ILE A 33 -2.46 16.15 18.22
CA ILE A 33 -2.89 17.41 18.82
C ILE A 33 -4.06 17.10 19.76
N LYS A 34 -3.95 17.59 21.01
CA LYS A 34 -5.01 17.47 22.01
C LYS A 34 -5.64 18.82 22.30
N GLN A 35 -6.96 18.90 22.13
CA GLN A 35 -7.75 20.09 22.45
C GLN A 35 -8.93 19.68 23.35
N GLY A 36 -8.74 19.86 24.67
CA GLY A 36 -9.73 19.43 25.66
C GLY A 36 -9.92 17.92 25.66
N LYS A 37 -11.13 17.47 25.28
CA LYS A 37 -11.50 16.05 25.19
C LYS A 37 -11.21 15.44 23.80
N PHE A 38 -10.84 16.25 22.82
CA PHE A 38 -10.60 15.81 21.45
C PHE A 38 -9.11 15.59 21.21
N GLU A 39 -8.80 14.52 20.50
CA GLU A 39 -7.46 14.17 20.02
C GLU A 39 -7.55 13.90 18.52
N PHE A 40 -6.68 14.54 17.74
CA PHE A 40 -6.68 14.44 16.28
C PHE A 40 -5.27 14.64 15.72
N VAL A 41 -5.07 14.23 14.48
CA VAL A 41 -3.84 14.44 13.72
C VAL A 41 -4.11 15.36 12.53
N ILE A 42 -3.06 15.95 11.97
CA ILE A 42 -3.16 16.66 10.68
C ILE A 42 -3.23 15.62 9.56
N GLU A 43 -4.27 15.70 8.72
CA GLU A 43 -4.52 14.71 7.65
C GLU A 43 -3.30 14.55 6.73
N ALA A 44 -2.72 15.66 6.28
CA ALA A 44 -1.58 15.64 5.36
C ALA A 44 -0.31 14.99 5.97
N GLU A 45 -0.06 15.18 7.27
CA GLU A 45 1.08 14.53 7.96
C GLU A 45 0.85 13.03 8.07
N PHE A 46 -0.37 12.63 8.45
CA PHE A 46 -0.75 11.24 8.52
C PHE A 46 -0.63 10.54 7.15
N GLU A 47 -1.23 11.12 6.10
CA GLU A 47 -1.20 10.56 4.74
C GLU A 47 0.23 10.40 4.23
N LEU A 48 1.09 11.40 4.45
CA LEU A 48 2.49 11.36 4.02
C LEU A 48 3.21 10.12 4.57
N VAL A 49 3.03 9.82 5.86
CA VAL A 49 3.70 8.68 6.50
C VAL A 49 2.99 7.37 6.19
N TYR A 50 1.66 7.36 6.20
CA TYR A 50 0.83 6.20 5.91
C TYR A 50 1.07 5.65 4.49
N GLU A 51 1.21 6.54 3.51
CA GLU A 51 1.41 6.15 2.11
C GLU A 51 2.88 5.92 1.74
N LYS A 52 3.83 6.30 2.59
CA LYS A 52 5.28 6.16 2.33
C LYS A 52 5.69 4.75 1.89
N PRO A 53 5.24 3.64 2.53
CA PRO A 53 5.59 2.29 2.08
C PRO A 53 5.08 1.98 0.67
N PHE A 54 3.93 2.53 0.30
CA PHE A 54 3.36 2.40 -1.04
C PHE A 54 4.16 3.20 -2.07
N VAL A 55 4.48 4.46 -1.76
CA VAL A 55 5.34 5.31 -2.60
C VAL A 55 6.72 4.66 -2.81
N GLU A 56 7.34 4.11 -1.77
CA GLU A 56 8.61 3.40 -1.89
C GLU A 56 8.50 2.16 -2.79
N LYS A 57 7.37 1.44 -2.74
CA LYS A 57 7.09 0.35 -3.68
C LYS A 57 6.99 0.85 -5.12
N LEU A 58 6.36 2.00 -5.35
CA LEU A 58 6.28 2.59 -6.69
C LEU A 58 7.65 3.06 -7.19
N LYS A 59 8.44 3.75 -6.36
CA LYS A 59 9.81 4.16 -6.67
C LYS A 59 10.67 2.98 -7.10
N ARG A 60 10.60 1.86 -6.35
CA ARG A 60 11.30 0.63 -6.71
C ARG A 60 10.84 0.01 -8.03
N LYS A 61 9.55 0.14 -8.36
CA LYS A 61 8.95 -0.51 -9.53
C LYS A 61 9.08 0.31 -10.81
N PHE A 62 8.83 1.61 -10.73
CA PHE A 62 8.72 2.50 -11.88
C PHE A 62 9.91 3.46 -12.03
N GLY A 63 10.85 3.47 -11.07
CA GLY A 63 12.02 4.33 -11.12
C GLY A 63 11.61 5.79 -11.18
N ALA A 64 12.04 6.52 -12.21
CA ALA A 64 11.70 7.93 -12.41
C ALA A 64 10.20 8.18 -12.68
N GLY A 65 9.46 7.21 -13.23
CA GLY A 65 8.03 7.33 -13.53
C GLY A 65 7.10 6.99 -12.35
N TRP A 66 7.61 7.03 -11.12
CA TRP A 66 6.83 6.63 -9.93
C TRP A 66 5.72 7.62 -9.58
N GLU A 67 5.90 8.90 -9.87
CA GLU A 67 4.89 9.96 -9.64
C GLU A 67 3.67 9.75 -10.54
N ASP A 68 3.90 9.53 -11.85
CA ASP A 68 2.84 9.21 -12.79
C ASP A 68 2.07 7.96 -12.36
N ALA A 69 2.80 6.90 -11.95
CA ALA A 69 2.17 5.69 -11.44
C ALA A 69 1.35 5.97 -10.17
N TYR A 70 1.85 6.81 -9.26
CA TYR A 70 1.13 7.18 -8.04
C TYR A 70 -0.17 7.92 -8.36
N HIS A 71 -0.14 8.90 -9.27
CA HIS A 71 -1.35 9.60 -9.72
C HIS A 71 -2.37 8.67 -10.35
N LEU A 72 -1.93 7.80 -11.26
CA LEU A 72 -2.82 6.81 -11.87
C LEU A 72 -3.43 5.83 -10.85
N PHE A 73 -2.70 5.50 -9.77
CA PHE A 73 -3.24 4.72 -8.65
C PHE A 73 -4.28 5.47 -7.85
N LYS A 74 -4.03 6.74 -7.52
CA LYS A 74 -5.00 7.58 -6.78
C LYS A 74 -6.26 7.86 -7.60
N ASP A 75 -6.11 7.96 -8.92
CA ASP A 75 -7.21 8.18 -9.87
C ASP A 75 -7.97 6.88 -10.23
N GLY A 76 -7.52 5.71 -9.76
CA GLY A 76 -8.12 4.42 -10.09
C GLY A 76 -8.01 4.02 -11.57
N ASN A 77 -7.07 4.61 -12.32
CA ASN A 77 -6.91 4.38 -13.76
C ASN A 77 -6.09 3.10 -14.03
N ILE A 78 -6.74 1.95 -13.83
CA ILE A 78 -6.15 0.62 -14.00
C ILE A 78 -5.57 0.36 -15.40
N PRO A 79 -6.21 0.76 -16.52
CA PRO A 79 -5.64 0.56 -17.85
C PRO A 79 -4.29 1.27 -18.05
N ALA A 80 -4.19 2.55 -17.65
CA ALA A 80 -2.97 3.33 -17.78
C ALA A 80 -1.84 2.80 -16.86
N LEU A 81 -2.19 2.33 -15.66
CA LEU A 81 -1.22 1.65 -14.77
C LEU A 81 -0.61 0.40 -15.39
N ASN A 82 -1.42 -0.39 -16.10
CA ASN A 82 -0.94 -1.61 -16.76
C ASN A 82 0.04 -1.28 -17.90
N MET A 83 -0.23 -0.23 -18.67
CA MET A 83 0.68 0.26 -19.71
C MET A 83 2.01 0.79 -19.15
N ALA A 84 1.96 1.55 -18.04
CA ALA A 84 3.17 2.00 -17.36
C ALA A 84 4.00 0.82 -16.81
N ASN A 85 3.32 -0.24 -16.34
CA ASN A 85 3.95 -1.42 -15.78
C ASN A 85 4.69 -2.25 -16.85
N SER A 86 4.11 -2.41 -18.05
CA SER A 86 4.77 -3.09 -19.18
C SER A 86 6.06 -2.41 -19.64
N ASN A 87 6.19 -1.10 -19.41
CA ASN A 87 7.38 -0.33 -19.78
C ASN A 87 8.47 -0.32 -18.68
N SER A 88 8.15 -0.80 -17.47
CA SER A 88 9.10 -0.86 -16.36
C SER A 88 10.06 -2.06 -16.50
N SER A 89 11.36 -1.79 -16.59
CA SER A 89 12.38 -2.82 -16.83
C SER A 89 12.60 -3.69 -15.58
N LYS A 90 12.30 -5.00 -15.71
CA LYS A 90 12.56 -6.12 -14.79
C LYS A 90 12.12 -5.90 -13.33
N PRO A 91 10.89 -6.32 -12.96
CA PRO A 91 10.50 -6.32 -11.54
C PRO A 91 11.40 -7.28 -10.75
N MET A 92 12.04 -6.79 -9.69
CA MET A 92 12.70 -7.66 -8.72
C MET A 92 11.68 -8.56 -8.01
N PRO A 93 12.07 -9.79 -7.60
CA PRO A 93 11.14 -10.74 -7.00
C PRO A 93 10.51 -10.15 -5.74
N ILE A 94 9.18 -10.10 -5.72
CA ILE A 94 8.40 -9.74 -4.53
C ILE A 94 8.64 -10.83 -3.49
N TYR A 95 9.38 -10.51 -2.42
CA TYR A 95 9.55 -11.44 -1.30
C TYR A 95 8.28 -11.45 -0.44
N ASN A 96 7.26 -12.19 -0.87
CA ASN A 96 6.11 -12.50 -0.03
C ASN A 96 6.40 -13.77 0.77
N LYS A 97 6.71 -13.62 2.07
CA LYS A 97 7.03 -14.74 2.98
C LYS A 97 5.89 -15.77 3.10
N ASN A 98 4.67 -15.44 2.69
CA ASN A 98 3.49 -16.30 2.80
C ASN A 98 2.89 -16.69 1.45
N ASN A 99 3.72 -16.87 0.41
CA ASN A 99 3.25 -17.27 -0.92
C ASN A 99 2.81 -18.75 -0.92
N LYS A 100 1.62 -19.03 -0.37
CA LYS A 100 0.88 -20.24 -0.76
C LYS A 100 0.48 -20.05 -2.23
N PRO A 101 0.90 -20.95 -3.14
CA PRO A 101 0.57 -20.79 -4.55
C PRO A 101 -0.93 -20.69 -4.73
N ASN A 102 -1.37 -19.74 -5.56
CA ASN A 102 -2.77 -19.57 -5.87
C ASN A 102 -3.28 -20.87 -6.52
N GLN A 103 -4.39 -21.42 -6.04
CA GLN A 103 -5.03 -22.63 -6.56
C GLN A 103 -5.26 -22.61 -8.08
N PHE A 104 -5.43 -21.44 -8.68
CA PHE A 104 -5.53 -21.29 -10.13
C PHE A 104 -4.19 -21.50 -10.84
N GLU A 105 -3.09 -21.01 -10.28
CA GLU A 105 -1.74 -21.21 -10.83
C GLU A 105 -1.34 -22.69 -10.80
N LEU A 106 -1.75 -23.43 -9.76
CA LEU A 106 -1.52 -24.87 -9.67
C LEU A 106 -2.24 -25.62 -10.79
N LYS A 107 -3.51 -25.30 -11.03
CA LYS A 107 -4.31 -25.93 -12.10
C LYS A 107 -3.77 -25.64 -13.50
N ILE A 108 -3.26 -24.43 -13.74
CA ILE A 108 -2.63 -24.07 -15.02
C ILE A 108 -1.36 -24.90 -15.25
N LYS A 109 -0.50 -25.00 -14.25
CA LYS A 109 0.72 -25.82 -14.34
C LYS A 109 0.43 -27.30 -14.57
N GLU A 110 -0.61 -27.84 -13.95
CA GLU A 110 -1.04 -29.22 -14.19
C GLU A 110 -1.53 -29.44 -15.63
N TYR A 111 -2.27 -28.48 -16.18
CA TYR A 111 -2.75 -28.56 -17.56
C TYR A 111 -1.59 -28.51 -18.56
N GLU A 112 -0.66 -27.59 -18.39
CA GLU A 112 0.53 -27.48 -19.25
C GLU A 112 1.41 -28.74 -19.18
N LYS A 113 1.56 -29.32 -17.99
CA LYS A 113 2.31 -30.57 -17.80
C LYS A 113 1.64 -31.75 -18.50
N LYS A 114 0.31 -31.82 -18.50
CA LYS A 114 -0.45 -32.86 -19.23
C LYS A 114 -0.38 -32.66 -20.74
N LYS A 115 -0.44 -31.42 -21.21
CA LYS A 115 -0.34 -31.07 -22.64
C LYS A 115 1.02 -31.43 -23.22
N ASN A 116 2.10 -31.23 -22.47
CA ASN A 116 3.46 -31.52 -22.92
C ASN A 116 3.86 -33.00 -22.79
N ALA A 117 2.99 -33.82 -22.18
CA ALA A 117 3.19 -35.26 -22.01
C ALA A 117 2.35 -36.10 -22.98
N ALA A 118 1.57 -35.45 -23.85
CA ALA A 118 0.77 -36.04 -24.93
C ALA A 118 1.38 -35.65 -26.28
#